data_AF-A0A371Y5W8-F1
#
_entry.id   AF-A0A371Y5W8-F1
#
_cell.length_a   1.000
_cell.length_b   1.000
_cell.length_c   1.000
_cell.angle_alpha   90.00
_cell.angle_beta   90.00
_cell.angle_gamma   90.00
#
_symmetry.space_group_name_H-M   'P 1'
#
loop_
_entity.id
_entity.type
_entity.pdbx_description
1 polymer ?
#
loop_
_entity_poly.entity_id
_entity_poly.type
_entity_poly.pdbx_seq_one_letter_code
_entity_poly.pdbx_strand_id
1 'polypeptide(L)'
;MDSATSELPSRTPLADVAETGLKIVIVGGFGVGKTTLVRSVSEIRPLNTEEVMTQAGVGVDEPAAVASKTTTTVAFDFGRISLTERMVLYLFGAPGQERFWFLWDRLFSGTLGAVVLVDTRRMSDSWYAIDRLEHHRTPFVVAVNRFDGDGTRFSLDEIRQALTLPEHVPLIDCDARVRSSGKHVLITLVDHLYELAMAREKTP
;
A
#
# COMPACT_ATOMS: atom_id res chain seq x y z
N MET A 1 43.29 -20.64 20.88
CA MET A 1 42.79 -20.08 19.62
C MET A 1 41.40 -19.57 19.91
N ASP A 2 41.29 -18.25 20.08
CA ASP A 2 40.04 -17.54 20.32
C ASP A 2 39.13 -17.64 19.11
N SER A 3 37.83 -17.82 19.33
CA SER A 3 36.84 -17.48 18.32
C SER A 3 35.62 -16.93 19.03
N ALA A 4 35.44 -15.63 18.82
CA ALA A 4 34.47 -14.76 19.44
C ALA A 4 33.03 -15.23 19.17
N THR A 5 32.28 -15.44 20.25
CA THR A 5 30.82 -15.40 20.21
C THR A 5 30.40 -13.98 19.86
N SER A 6 29.98 -13.77 18.61
CA SER A 6 29.37 -12.52 18.18
C SER A 6 28.04 -12.36 18.91
N GLU A 7 27.98 -11.46 19.88
CA GLU A 7 26.73 -11.03 20.48
C GLU A 7 25.84 -10.42 19.38
N LEU A 8 24.65 -11.00 19.19
CA LEU A 8 23.61 -10.42 18.36
C LEU A 8 23.12 -9.13 19.02
N PRO A 9 22.96 -8.02 18.28
CA PRO A 9 22.50 -6.76 18.87
C PRO A 9 21.12 -6.95 19.50
N SER A 10 20.97 -6.43 20.71
CA SER A 10 19.74 -6.49 21.50
C SER A 10 18.57 -5.92 20.69
N ARG A 11 17.64 -6.81 20.30
CA ARG A 11 16.35 -6.43 19.73
C ARG A 11 15.57 -5.71 20.83
N THR A 12 15.37 -4.41 20.70
CA THR A 12 14.35 -3.71 21.49
C THR A 12 13.02 -4.44 21.27
N PRO A 13 12.40 -5.01 22.32
CA PRO A 13 11.11 -5.67 22.18
C PRO A 13 10.09 -4.66 21.63
N LEU A 14 9.25 -5.12 20.69
CA LEU A 14 8.06 -4.40 20.26
C LEU A 14 7.25 -4.12 21.53
N ALA A 15 6.96 -2.85 21.82
CA ALA A 15 6.23 -2.51 23.03
C ALA A 15 4.87 -3.22 23.03
N ASP A 16 4.65 -4.08 24.01
CA ASP A 16 3.48 -4.95 24.25
C ASP A 16 2.23 -4.15 24.71
N VAL A 17 2.16 -2.86 24.34
CA VAL A 17 1.22 -1.85 24.85
C VAL A 17 0.25 -1.34 23.79
N ALA A 18 0.32 -1.84 22.56
CA ALA A 18 -0.62 -1.45 21.51
C ALA A 18 -2.00 -2.10 21.74
N GLU A 19 -2.93 -1.36 22.34
CA GLU A 19 -4.32 -1.78 22.56
C GLU A 19 -5.19 -1.62 21.30
N THR A 20 -4.78 -0.77 20.35
CA THR A 20 -5.55 -0.50 19.12
C THR A 20 -4.65 -0.47 17.88
N GLY A 21 -4.91 -1.38 16.95
CA GLY A 21 -4.24 -1.45 15.64
C GLY A 21 -5.13 -0.95 14.52
N LEU A 22 -4.66 0.03 13.75
CA LEU A 22 -5.29 0.46 12.50
C LEU A 22 -4.53 -0.09 11.30
N LYS A 23 -5.25 -0.30 10.20
CA LYS A 23 -4.70 -0.82 8.95
C LYS A 23 -5.02 0.12 7.80
N ILE A 24 -4.01 0.47 7.01
CA ILE A 24 -4.19 1.15 5.71
C ILE A 24 -3.49 0.32 4.65
N VAL A 25 -4.16 0.16 3.51
CA VAL A 25 -3.59 -0.51 2.34
C VAL A 25 -3.14 0.53 1.32
N ILE A 26 -1.96 0.36 0.76
CA ILE A 26 -1.42 1.17 -0.33
C ILE A 26 -1.46 0.32 -1.61
N VAL A 27 -2.22 0.76 -2.59
CA VAL A 27 -2.45 0.08 -3.88
C VAL A 27 -1.95 0.94 -5.04
N GLY A 28 -1.91 0.35 -6.23
CA GLY A 28 -1.50 1.01 -7.47
C GLY A 28 -0.57 0.14 -8.32
N GLY A 29 -0.28 0.60 -9.53
CA GLY A 29 0.49 -0.12 -10.55
C GLY A 29 1.90 -0.56 -10.14
N PHE A 30 2.49 -1.47 -10.90
CA PHE A 30 3.86 -1.91 -10.67
C PHE A 30 4.86 -0.74 -10.82
N GLY A 31 5.76 -0.57 -9.85
CA GLY A 31 6.76 0.51 -9.87
C GLY A 31 6.21 1.92 -9.57
N VAL A 32 4.93 2.06 -9.20
CA VAL A 32 4.31 3.37 -8.88
C VAL A 32 4.87 4.03 -7.62
N GLY A 33 5.61 3.30 -6.79
CA GLY A 33 6.23 3.81 -5.56
C GLY A 33 5.61 3.31 -4.24
N LYS A 34 4.76 2.27 -4.24
CA LYS A 34 4.16 1.68 -3.02
C LYS A 34 5.19 1.35 -1.96
N THR A 35 6.20 0.57 -2.34
CA THR A 35 7.35 0.24 -1.48
C THR A 35 7.97 1.51 -0.94
N THR A 36 8.39 2.42 -1.81
CA THR A 36 9.03 3.69 -1.44
C THR A 36 8.20 4.47 -0.42
N LEU A 37 6.89 4.60 -0.65
CA LEU A 37 5.97 5.29 0.26
C LEU A 37 6.00 4.62 1.64
N VAL A 38 5.75 3.30 1.71
CA VAL A 38 5.77 2.53 2.97
C VAL A 38 7.09 2.73 3.70
N ARG A 39 8.22 2.60 2.99
CA ARG A 39 9.55 2.76 3.59
C ARG A 39 9.81 4.17 4.11
N SER A 40 9.31 5.21 3.43
CA SER A 40 9.54 6.60 3.82
C SER A 40 8.85 6.97 5.14
N VAL A 41 7.65 6.42 5.39
CA VAL A 41 6.83 6.76 6.54
C VAL A 41 6.94 5.76 7.70
N SER A 42 7.36 4.53 7.44
CA SER A 42 7.52 3.50 8.47
C SER A 42 8.64 3.83 9.47
N GLU A 43 8.42 3.49 10.74
CA GLU A 43 9.41 3.54 11.83
C GLU A 43 10.21 2.25 11.93
N ILE A 44 9.63 1.13 11.48
CA ILE A 44 10.32 -0.15 11.40
C ILE A 44 11.00 -0.29 10.05
N ARG A 45 12.13 -1.01 10.03
CA ARG A 45 12.66 -1.49 8.75
C ARG A 45 11.60 -2.36 8.09
N PRO A 46 11.30 -2.14 6.79
CA PRO A 46 10.34 -2.94 6.08
C PRO A 46 10.72 -4.42 6.17
N LEU A 47 9.81 -5.22 6.69
CA LEU A 47 9.92 -6.66 6.60
C LEU A 47 9.50 -7.01 5.16
N ASN A 48 10.48 -7.12 4.27
CA ASN A 48 10.24 -7.88 3.04
C ASN A 48 10.21 -9.34 3.48
N THR A 49 9.04 -9.88 3.83
CA THR A 49 8.96 -11.31 4.04
C THR A 49 9.00 -11.96 2.66
N GLU A 50 10.14 -12.53 2.30
CA GLU A 50 10.31 -13.39 1.14
C GLU A 50 9.53 -14.69 1.38
N GLU A 51 8.20 -14.63 1.38
CA GLU A 51 7.36 -15.82 1.38
C GLU A 51 7.44 -16.44 -0.02
N VAL A 52 8.17 -17.55 -0.13
CA VAL A 52 8.09 -18.45 -1.27
C VAL A 52 6.70 -19.09 -1.22
N MET A 53 5.71 -18.45 -1.85
CA MET A 53 4.40 -19.04 -2.05
C MET A 53 4.53 -20.22 -3.03
N THR A 54 4.66 -21.44 -2.49
CA THR A 54 4.46 -22.67 -3.25
C THR A 54 2.98 -22.78 -3.62
N GLN A 55 2.70 -23.09 -4.89
CA GLN A 55 1.36 -23.37 -5.39
C GLN A 55 0.75 -24.53 -4.60
N ALA A 56 -0.21 -24.24 -3.71
CA ALA A 56 -1.17 -25.23 -3.24
C ALA A 56 -2.33 -25.29 -4.26
N GLY A 57 -2.12 -26.10 -5.30
CA GLY A 57 -3.11 -26.43 -6.32
C GLY A 57 -2.67 -27.72 -7.02
N VAL A 58 -2.78 -28.84 -6.31
CA VAL A 58 -2.43 -30.17 -6.82
C VAL A 58 -3.40 -30.59 -7.92
N GLY A 59 -2.84 -30.92 -9.10
CA GLY A 59 -3.21 -32.12 -9.85
C GLY A 59 -4.14 -31.96 -11.05
N VAL A 60 -3.55 -31.78 -12.24
CA VAL A 60 -3.89 -32.56 -13.45
C VAL A 60 -2.60 -32.76 -14.26
N ASP A 61 -2.37 -34.00 -14.71
CA ASP A 61 -1.12 -34.61 -15.16
C ASP A 61 -0.48 -34.09 -16.48
N GLU A 62 0.87 -34.10 -16.49
CA GLU A 62 1.80 -34.60 -17.52
C GLU A 62 2.18 -33.80 -18.81
N PRO A 63 3.37 -34.04 -19.43
CA PRO A 63 4.55 -33.21 -19.22
C PRO A 63 5.22 -32.73 -20.53
N ALA A 64 5.49 -31.43 -20.67
CA ALA A 64 6.40 -30.94 -21.72
C ALA A 64 7.07 -29.62 -21.33
N ALA A 65 8.31 -29.76 -20.87
CA ALA A 65 9.43 -28.84 -21.03
C ALA A 65 9.13 -27.39 -21.49
N VAL A 66 9.02 -26.47 -20.53
CA VAL A 66 9.52 -25.09 -20.73
C VAL A 66 10.28 -24.68 -19.47
N ALA A 67 11.59 -24.88 -19.53
CA ALA A 67 12.53 -24.36 -18.56
C ALA A 67 12.75 -22.85 -18.81
N SER A 68 12.05 -21.99 -18.06
CA SER A 68 12.53 -20.63 -17.78
C SER A 68 11.80 -19.99 -16.59
N LYS A 69 12.41 -20.09 -15.40
CA LYS A 69 12.32 -19.20 -14.23
C LYS A 69 10.91 -18.73 -13.80
N THR A 70 10.19 -19.60 -13.09
CA THR A 70 8.83 -19.36 -12.56
C THR A 70 8.78 -19.01 -11.07
N THR A 71 9.76 -18.30 -10.52
CA THR A 71 9.73 -17.89 -9.10
C THR A 71 9.59 -16.38 -9.02
N THR A 72 8.37 -15.91 -8.78
CA THR A 72 8.15 -14.51 -8.39
C THR A 72 7.93 -14.48 -6.90
N THR A 73 8.99 -14.13 -6.17
CA THR A 73 8.92 -13.81 -4.75
C THR A 73 7.90 -12.69 -4.55
N VAL A 74 6.82 -12.96 -3.80
CA VAL A 74 5.82 -11.95 -3.45
C VAL A 74 6.36 -11.18 -2.26
N ALA A 75 7.05 -10.08 -2.51
CA ALA A 75 7.37 -9.13 -1.44
C ALA A 75 6.13 -8.27 -1.18
N PHE A 76 5.52 -8.44 -0.01
CA PHE A 76 4.60 -7.44 0.53
C PHE A 76 5.40 -6.37 1.26
N ASP A 77 5.06 -5.11 1.04
CA ASP A 77 5.63 -4.03 1.84
C ASP A 77 4.85 -3.91 3.15
N PHE A 78 5.55 -3.99 4.27
CA PHE A 78 4.97 -3.79 5.59
C PHE A 78 5.63 -2.61 6.30
N GLY A 79 4.81 -1.70 6.83
CA GLY A 79 5.24 -0.55 7.61
C GLY A 79 4.45 -0.39 8.90
N ARG A 80 5.06 0.30 9.87
CA ARG A 80 4.45 0.60 11.17
C ARG A 80 4.74 2.04 11.55
N ILE A 81 3.71 2.74 12.02
CA ILE A 81 3.82 4.09 12.60
C ILE A 81 3.14 4.06 13.96
N SER A 82 3.83 4.50 15.00
CA SER A 82 3.24 4.67 16.33
C SER A 82 2.46 5.99 16.33
N LEU A 83 1.13 5.94 16.54
CA LEU A 83 0.29 7.14 16.59
C LEU A 83 0.23 7.71 18.01
N THR A 84 0.13 6.83 19.00
CA THR A 84 0.22 7.11 20.43
C THR A 84 0.94 5.95 21.13
N GLU A 85 1.11 6.01 22.46
CA GLU A 85 1.67 4.90 23.23
C GLU A 85 0.85 3.59 23.12
N ARG A 86 -0.44 3.71 22.78
CA ARG A 86 -1.38 2.58 22.72
C ARG A 86 -1.92 2.29 21.32
N MET A 87 -1.60 3.15 20.35
CA MET A 87 -2.20 3.10 19.03
C MET A 87 -1.14 3.00 17.93
N VAL A 88 -1.31 2.02 17.06
CA VAL A 88 -0.36 1.73 15.99
C VAL A 88 -1.10 1.73 14.65
N LEU A 89 -0.49 2.36 13.65
CA LEU A 89 -0.92 2.29 12.26
C LEU A 89 -0.03 1.33 11.48
N TYR A 90 -0.63 0.29 10.92
CA TYR A 90 -0.01 -0.68 10.03
C TYR A 90 -0.27 -0.32 8.57
N LEU A 91 0.78 -0.32 7.77
CA LEU A 91 0.75 -0.01 6.34
C LEU A 91 1.08 -1.27 5.55
N PHE A 92 0.25 -1.58 4.56
CA PHE A 92 0.42 -2.73 3.69
C PHE A 92 0.49 -2.28 2.23
N GLY A 93 1.64 -2.43 1.57
CA GLY A 93 1.75 -2.27 0.13
C GLY A 93 1.23 -3.52 -0.59
N ALA A 94 0.11 -3.38 -1.30
CA ALA A 94 -0.46 -4.48 -2.05
C ALA A 94 0.44 -4.85 -3.25
N PRO A 95 0.56 -6.12 -3.64
CA PRO A 95 1.31 -6.51 -4.82
C PRO A 95 0.70 -5.87 -6.06
N GLY A 96 1.54 -5.21 -6.87
CA GLY A 96 1.09 -4.48 -8.06
C GLY A 96 0.98 -5.31 -9.34
N GLN A 97 1.01 -6.64 -9.25
CA GLN A 97 0.91 -7.54 -10.40
C GLN A 97 -0.41 -8.29 -10.38
N GLU A 98 -1.05 -8.43 -11.56
CA GLU A 98 -2.43 -8.94 -11.70
C GLU A 98 -2.65 -10.31 -11.06
N ARG A 99 -1.66 -11.21 -11.19
CA ARG A 99 -1.71 -12.57 -10.61
C ARG A 99 -1.82 -12.63 -9.08
N PHE A 100 -1.63 -11.51 -8.38
CA PHE A 100 -1.74 -11.43 -6.91
C PHE A 100 -2.98 -10.66 -6.43
N TRP A 101 -3.88 -10.30 -7.33
CA TRP A 101 -5.14 -9.65 -6.97
C TRP A 101 -6.02 -10.50 -6.05
N PHE A 102 -5.88 -11.83 -6.08
CA PHE A 102 -6.57 -12.71 -5.12
C PHE A 102 -6.20 -12.43 -3.65
N LEU A 103 -5.04 -11.81 -3.38
CA LEU A 103 -4.61 -11.45 -2.02
C LEU A 103 -5.30 -10.17 -1.53
N TRP A 104 -5.86 -9.38 -2.43
CA TRP A 104 -6.42 -8.07 -2.11
C TRP A 104 -7.64 -8.17 -1.20
N ASP A 105 -8.49 -9.18 -1.37
CA ASP A 105 -9.67 -9.35 -0.50
C ASP A 105 -9.25 -9.59 0.97
N ARG A 106 -8.14 -10.30 1.19
CA ARG A 106 -7.55 -10.46 2.54
C ARG A 106 -6.86 -9.19 3.04
N LEU A 107 -6.25 -8.42 2.15
CA LEU A 107 -5.64 -7.13 2.50
C LEU A 107 -6.68 -6.08 2.87
N PHE A 108 -7.82 -6.02 2.18
CA PHE A 108 -8.86 -5.02 2.46
C PHE A 108 -9.69 -5.35 3.69
N SER A 109 -9.80 -6.62 4.07
CA SER A 109 -10.47 -6.98 5.32
C SER A 109 -9.83 -6.27 6.51
N GLY A 110 -10.68 -5.57 7.28
CA GLY A 110 -10.29 -4.78 8.45
C GLY A 110 -9.47 -3.53 8.16
N THR A 111 -9.38 -3.08 6.90
CA THR A 111 -8.72 -1.81 6.57
C THR A 111 -9.59 -0.62 6.97
N LEU A 112 -8.96 0.41 7.50
CA LEU A 112 -9.60 1.70 7.75
C LEU A 112 -9.93 2.40 6.42
N GLY A 113 -9.02 2.28 5.44
CA GLY A 113 -9.17 2.83 4.09
C GLY A 113 -7.97 2.44 3.22
N ALA A 114 -7.87 3.03 2.03
CA ALA A 114 -6.78 2.77 1.11
C ALA A 114 -6.17 4.05 0.52
N VAL A 115 -4.91 3.97 0.14
CA VAL A 115 -4.21 4.95 -0.68
C VAL A 115 -3.97 4.35 -2.06
N VAL A 116 -4.51 4.97 -3.10
CA VAL A 116 -4.21 4.62 -4.48
C VAL A 116 -3.07 5.51 -4.96
N LEU A 117 -1.88 4.93 -5.16
CA LEU A 117 -0.79 5.65 -5.82
C LEU A 117 -0.96 5.58 -7.34
N VAL A 118 -0.76 6.72 -8.00
CA VAL A 118 -0.87 6.88 -9.46
C VAL A 118 0.44 7.43 -10.02
N ASP A 119 0.87 6.89 -11.16
CA ASP A 119 1.97 7.41 -11.98
C ASP A 119 1.36 7.89 -13.29
N THR A 120 1.51 9.18 -13.61
CA THR A 120 0.96 9.81 -14.82
C THR A 120 1.47 9.17 -16.11
N ARG A 121 2.64 8.51 -16.08
CA ARG A 121 3.19 7.79 -17.24
C ARG A 121 2.47 6.48 -17.53
N ARG A 122 1.78 5.92 -16.53
CA ARG A 122 1.07 4.63 -16.57
C ARG A 122 -0.21 4.68 -15.74
N MET A 123 -1.07 5.65 -16.05
CA MET A 123 -2.31 5.88 -15.30
C MET A 123 -3.26 4.68 -15.34
N SER A 124 -3.26 3.94 -16.46
CA SER A 124 -4.10 2.76 -16.65
C SER A 124 -3.93 1.69 -15.57
N ASP A 125 -2.72 1.59 -15.00
CA ASP A 125 -2.40 0.60 -13.97
C ASP A 125 -3.13 0.88 -12.63
N SER A 126 -3.77 2.04 -12.50
CA SER A 126 -4.54 2.43 -11.31
C SER A 126 -6.03 2.13 -11.41
N TRP A 127 -6.60 1.97 -12.61
CA TRP A 127 -8.05 1.77 -12.80
C TRP A 127 -8.57 0.55 -12.06
N TYR A 128 -7.90 -0.60 -12.21
CA TYR A 128 -8.29 -1.81 -11.49
C TYR A 128 -8.36 -1.61 -9.97
N ALA A 129 -7.41 -0.83 -9.43
CA ALA A 129 -7.36 -0.58 -8.00
C ALA A 129 -8.53 0.27 -7.52
N ILE A 130 -8.87 1.31 -8.29
CA ILE A 130 -10.00 2.19 -8.04
C ILE A 130 -11.30 1.38 -8.13
N ASP A 131 -11.54 0.67 -9.23
CA ASP A 131 -12.76 -0.12 -9.45
C ASP A 131 -12.99 -1.14 -8.32
N ARG A 132 -11.93 -1.79 -7.85
CA ARG A 132 -12.02 -2.79 -6.78
C ARG A 132 -12.36 -2.14 -5.43
N LEU A 133 -11.79 -0.98 -5.13
CA LEU A 133 -12.09 -0.23 -3.90
C LEU A 133 -13.53 0.30 -3.91
N GLU A 134 -13.98 0.83 -5.05
CA GLU A 134 -15.36 1.28 -5.24
C GLU A 134 -16.36 0.12 -5.08
N HIS A 135 -16.08 -1.02 -5.71
CA HIS A 135 -16.91 -2.23 -5.59
C HIS A 135 -17.06 -2.69 -4.13
N HIS A 136 -15.97 -2.67 -3.37
CA HIS A 136 -15.96 -3.03 -1.95
C HIS A 136 -16.42 -1.90 -1.02
N ARG A 137 -16.73 -0.72 -1.56
CA ARG A 137 -17.06 0.51 -0.81
C ARG A 137 -16.01 0.86 0.24
N THR A 138 -14.75 0.55 -0.05
CA THR A 138 -13.62 0.88 0.82
C THR A 138 -13.26 2.35 0.58
N PRO A 139 -13.32 3.24 1.58
CA PRO A 139 -12.93 4.63 1.39
C PRO A 139 -11.45 4.75 1.02
N PHE A 140 -11.12 5.67 0.13
CA PHE A 140 -9.77 5.83 -0.36
C PHE A 140 -9.44 7.26 -0.74
N VAL A 141 -8.14 7.53 -0.87
CA VAL A 141 -7.60 8.74 -1.49
C VAL A 141 -6.70 8.36 -2.65
N VAL A 142 -6.60 9.25 -3.63
CA VAL A 142 -5.69 9.09 -4.76
C VAL A 142 -4.52 10.04 -4.59
N ALA A 143 -3.30 9.49 -4.61
CA ALA A 143 -2.07 10.24 -4.49
C ALA A 143 -1.24 10.09 -5.77
N VAL A 144 -1.08 11.19 -6.51
CA VAL A 144 -0.30 11.24 -7.75
C VAL A 144 1.16 11.34 -7.39
N ASN A 145 1.89 10.24 -7.56
CA ASN A 145 3.31 10.19 -7.25
C ASN A 145 4.13 10.85 -8.37
N ARG A 146 4.71 12.01 -8.08
CA ARG A 146 5.48 12.79 -9.04
C ARG A 146 6.94 12.33 -9.03
N PHE A 147 7.42 11.87 -10.18
CA PHE A 147 8.81 11.48 -10.38
C PHE A 147 9.60 12.62 -11.01
N ASP A 148 10.89 12.70 -10.69
CA ASP A 148 11.79 13.62 -11.39
C ASP A 148 11.84 13.25 -12.88
N GLY A 149 11.78 14.26 -13.75
CA GLY A 149 11.79 14.04 -15.21
C GLY A 149 10.42 13.73 -15.83
N ASP A 150 9.31 13.89 -15.09
CA ASP A 150 7.97 13.93 -15.70
C ASP A 150 7.84 15.19 -16.59
N GLY A 151 8.09 15.01 -17.88
CA GLY A 151 8.14 16.09 -18.88
C GLY A 151 6.76 16.70 -19.20
N THR A 152 5.66 16.03 -18.83
CA THR A 152 4.29 16.54 -19.01
C THR A 152 3.58 16.53 -17.66
N ARG A 153 3.60 17.66 -16.96
CA ARG A 153 2.87 17.80 -15.69
C ARG A 153 1.39 18.09 -15.95
N PHE A 154 0.60 17.03 -16.05
CA PHE A 154 -0.86 17.15 -15.98
C PHE A 154 -1.28 17.73 -14.63
N SER A 155 -2.23 18.67 -14.68
CA SER A 155 -2.93 19.20 -13.51
C SER A 155 -3.75 18.11 -12.82
N LEU A 156 -4.09 18.31 -11.55
CA LEU A 156 -4.94 17.37 -10.82
C LEU A 156 -6.34 17.26 -11.43
N ASP A 157 -6.86 18.33 -12.03
CA ASP A 157 -8.16 18.32 -12.70
C ASP A 157 -8.16 17.43 -13.95
N GLU A 158 -7.12 17.54 -14.79
CA GLU A 158 -6.93 16.66 -15.94
C GLU A 158 -6.80 15.20 -15.51
N ILE A 159 -6.06 14.94 -14.43
CA ILE A 159 -5.88 13.59 -13.89
C ILE A 159 -7.20 13.04 -13.34
N ARG A 160 -7.97 13.86 -12.60
CA ARG A 160 -9.30 13.49 -12.10
C ARG A 160 -10.23 13.09 -13.23
N GLN A 161 -10.27 13.89 -14.31
CA GLN A 161 -11.06 13.59 -15.49
C GLN A 161 -10.61 12.29 -16.15
N ALA A 162 -9.30 12.10 -16.35
CA ALA A 162 -8.76 10.89 -16.97
C ALA A 162 -9.02 9.61 -16.15
N LEU A 163 -9.09 9.72 -14.82
CA LEU A 163 -9.44 8.62 -13.92
C LEU A 163 -10.95 8.44 -13.73
N THR A 164 -11.78 9.34 -14.27
CA THR A 164 -13.23 9.40 -13.97
C THR A 164 -13.49 9.42 -12.46
N LEU A 165 -12.61 10.10 -11.71
CA LEU A 165 -12.60 10.00 -10.26
C LEU A 165 -13.69 10.89 -9.63
N PRO A 166 -14.61 10.35 -8.81
CA PRO A 166 -15.67 11.13 -8.19
C PRO A 166 -15.15 12.31 -7.38
N GLU A 167 -15.85 13.46 -7.40
CA GLU A 167 -15.41 14.70 -6.75
C GLU A 167 -15.13 14.55 -5.26
N HIS A 168 -15.87 13.68 -4.57
CA HIS A 168 -15.72 13.44 -3.14
C HIS A 168 -14.43 12.69 -2.77
N VAL A 169 -13.77 12.03 -3.74
CA VAL A 169 -12.52 11.31 -3.48
C VAL A 169 -11.36 12.31 -3.53
N PRO A 170 -10.60 12.50 -2.43
CA PRO A 170 -9.46 13.39 -2.43
C PRO A 170 -8.38 12.94 -3.42
N LEU A 171 -7.88 13.89 -4.20
CA LEU A 171 -6.80 13.71 -5.16
C LEU A 171 -5.72 14.74 -4.86
N ILE A 172 -4.52 14.27 -4.54
CA ILE A 172 -3.40 15.13 -4.15
C ILE A 172 -2.10 14.71 -4.84
N ASP A 173 -1.15 15.63 -4.95
CA ASP A 173 0.22 15.31 -5.34
C ASP A 173 1.01 14.72 -4.17
N CYS A 174 1.92 13.79 -4.48
CA CYS A 174 2.91 13.31 -3.52
C CYS A 174 4.27 13.02 -4.15
N ASP A 175 5.32 13.00 -3.33
CA ASP A 175 6.59 12.33 -3.64
C ASP A 175 6.81 11.24 -2.59
N ALA A 176 6.70 9.98 -3.02
CA ALA A 176 6.84 8.81 -2.15
C ALA A 176 8.23 8.69 -1.48
N ARG A 177 9.26 9.40 -1.99
CA ARG A 177 10.61 9.45 -1.39
C ARG A 177 10.67 10.39 -0.19
N VAL A 178 9.76 11.36 -0.13
CA VAL A 178 9.75 12.41 0.89
C VAL A 178 8.80 12.03 2.01
N ARG A 179 9.36 11.76 3.21
CA ARG A 179 8.60 11.33 4.39
C ARG A 179 7.44 12.27 4.75
N SER A 180 7.64 13.58 4.70
CA SER A 180 6.57 14.55 5.00
C SER A 180 5.45 14.51 3.97
N SER A 181 5.77 14.32 2.69
CA SER A 181 4.79 14.13 1.63
C SER A 181 3.98 12.85 1.83
N GLY A 182 4.65 11.73 2.13
CA GLY A 182 3.96 10.48 2.46
C GLY A 182 3.06 10.58 3.70
N LYS A 183 3.48 11.31 4.74
CA LYS A 183 2.62 11.60 5.90
C LYS A 183 1.40 12.43 5.52
N HIS A 184 1.54 13.42 4.65
CA HIS A 184 0.42 14.24 4.19
C HIS A 184 -0.65 13.40 3.47
N VAL A 185 -0.24 12.40 2.68
CA VAL A 185 -1.15 11.43 2.08
C VAL A 185 -1.94 10.65 3.12
N LEU A 186 -1.28 10.15 4.16
CA LEU A 186 -1.94 9.40 5.23
C LEU A 186 -2.90 10.28 6.05
N ILE A 187 -2.51 11.53 6.33
CA ILE A 187 -3.36 12.50 7.03
C ILE A 187 -4.61 12.80 6.19
N THR A 188 -4.45 13.05 4.89
CA THR A 188 -5.56 13.31 3.96
C THR A 188 -6.56 12.15 3.95
N LEU A 189 -6.08 10.90 4.01
CA LEU A 189 -6.96 9.74 4.12
C LEU A 189 -7.73 9.73 5.45
N VAL A 190 -7.06 10.00 6.56
CA VAL A 190 -7.71 10.04 7.89
C VAL A 190 -8.76 11.15 7.96
N ASP A 191 -8.45 12.34 7.45
CA ASP A 191 -9.39 13.47 7.40
C ASP A 191 -10.62 13.12 6.55
N HIS A 192 -10.40 12.50 5.38
CA HIS A 192 -11.49 12.03 4.51
C HIS A 192 -12.39 11.00 5.20
N LEU A 193 -11.79 10.05 5.91
CA LEU A 193 -12.53 9.04 6.67
C LEU A 193 -13.35 9.68 7.80
N TYR A 194 -12.79 10.68 8.47
CA TYR A 194 -13.47 11.44 9.50
C TYR A 194 -14.70 12.18 8.93
N GLU A 195 -14.54 12.86 7.79
CA GLU A 195 -15.64 13.54 7.10
C GLU A 195 -16.77 12.58 6.72
N LEU A 196 -16.43 11.40 6.17
CA LEU A 196 -17.41 10.37 5.82
C LEU A 196 -18.15 9.83 7.05
N ALA A 197 -17.44 9.62 8.16
CA ALA A 197 -18.06 9.18 9.41
C ALA A 197 -19.04 10.25 9.95
N MET A 198 -18.63 11.52 9.95
CA MET A 198 -19.48 12.61 10.41
C MET A 198 -20.70 12.86 9.52
N ALA A 199 -20.60 12.60 8.21
CA ALA A 199 -21.72 12.70 7.29
C ALA A 199 -22.78 11.60 7.55
N ARG A 200 -22.34 10.40 7.93
CA ARG A 200 -23.22 9.28 8.28
C ARG A 200 -24.03 9.55 9.55
N GLU A 201 -23.41 10.14 10.57
CA GLU A 201 -24.11 10.49 11.83
C GLU A 201 -25.20 11.55 11.65
N LYS A 202 -25.11 12.39 10.61
CA LYS A 202 -26.08 13.44 10.30
C LYS A 202 -27.27 12.96 9.47
N THR A 203 -27.26 11.73 8.97
CA THR A 203 -28.35 11.17 8.15
C THR A 203 -29.19 10.24 9.04
N PRO A 204 -30.41 10.65 9.46
CA PRO A 204 -31.26 9.88 10.37
C PRO A 204 -31.84 8.60 9.75
#